data_AF-R6XLV0-F1
#
_entry.id   AF-R6XLV0-F1
#
_cell.length_a   1.000
_cell.length_b   1.000
_cell.length_c   1.000
_cell.angle_alpha   90.00
_cell.angle_beta   90.00
_cell.angle_gamma   90.00
#
_symmetry.space_group_name_H-M   'P 1'
#
loop_
_entity.id
_entity.type
_entity.pdbx_description
1 polymer ?
#
loop_
_entity_poly.entity_id
_entity_poly.type
_entity_poly.pdbx_seq_one_letter_code
_entity_poly.pdbx_strand_id
1 'polypeptide(L)' 'MSYLALFFMTGSIIIGAFIAWTYTKPGEKWLKEL' A
#
# COMPACT_ATOMS: atom_id res chain seq x y z
N MET A 1 16.20 -16.81 3.59
CA MET A 1 16.14 -15.43 3.06
C MET A 1 16.56 -14.46 4.15
N SER A 2 17.28 -13.39 3.82
CA SER A 2 17.62 -12.35 4.81
C SER A 2 16.35 -11.66 5.31
N TYR A 3 16.29 -11.34 6.61
CA TYR A 3 15.19 -10.56 7.20
C TYR A 3 14.96 -9.22 6.48
N LEU A 4 16.03 -8.61 5.99
CA LEU A 4 15.95 -7.39 5.19
C LEU A 4 15.13 -7.61 3.91
N ALA A 5 15.35 -8.73 3.22
CA ALA A 5 14.61 -9.07 2.00
C ALA A 5 13.12 -9.33 2.30
N LEU A 6 12.81 -10.00 3.41
CA LEU A 6 11.43 -10.21 3.84
C LEU A 6 10.74 -8.87 4.18
N PHE A 7 11.44 -7.95 4.82
CA PHE A 7 10.94 -6.61 5.13
C PHE A 7 10.60 -5.81 3.87
N PHE A 8 11.50 -5.78 2.88
CA PHE A 8 11.21 -5.11 1.61
C PHE A 8 10.07 -5.79 0.83
N MET A 9 9.99 -7.11 0.87
CA MET A 9 8.93 -7.86 0.20
C MET A 9 7.56 -7.57 0.83
N THR A 10 7.43 -7.63 2.15
CA THR A 10 6.16 -7.30 2.82
C THR A 10 5.82 -5.82 2.70
N GLY A 11 6.81 -4.93 2.83
CA GLY A 11 6.62 -3.49 2.70
C GLY A 11 6.14 -3.08 1.32
N SER A 12 6.72 -3.64 0.26
CA SER A 12 6.31 -3.36 -1.12
C SER A 12 4.89 -3.86 -1.43
N ILE A 13 4.47 -5.00 -0.87
CA ILE A 13 3.10 -5.50 -1.00
C ILE A 13 2.11 -4.55 -0.30
N ILE A 14 2.42 -4.12 0.92
CA ILE A 14 1.55 -3.22 1.70
C ILE A 14 1.43 -1.86 0.99
N ILE A 15 2.55 -1.28 0.57
CA ILE A 15 2.56 0.01 -0.15
C ILE A 15 1.83 -0.11 -1.49
N GLY A 16 2.07 -1.18 -2.25
CA GLY A 16 1.39 -1.43 -3.51
C GLY A 16 -0.11 -1.58 -3.35
N ALA A 17 -0.56 -2.32 -2.32
CA ALA A 17 -1.97 -2.47 -2.00
C ALA A 17 -2.61 -1.15 -1.55
N PHE A 18 -1.89 -0.35 -0.75
CA PHE A 18 -2.36 0.95 -0.30
C PHE A 18 -2.50 1.93 -1.47
N ILE A 19 -1.50 2.01 -2.35
CA ILE A 19 -1.57 2.84 -3.57
C ILE A 19 -2.70 2.37 -4.47
N ALA A 20 -2.79 1.07 -4.76
CA ALA A 20 -3.87 0.52 -5.57
C ALA A 20 -5.24 0.86 -4.96
N TRP A 21 -5.38 0.77 -3.64
CA TRP A 21 -6.60 1.16 -2.93
C TRP A 21 -6.90 2.65 -3.04
N THR A 22 -5.90 3.54 -2.95
CA THR A 22 -6.10 4.99 -3.12
C THR A 22 -6.66 5.37 -4.49
N TYR A 23 -6.37 4.58 -5.54
CA TYR A 23 -6.96 4.78 -6.87
C TYR A 23 -8.36 4.17 -7.03
N THR A 24 -8.86 3.41 -6.05
CA THR A 24 -10.25 2.93 -6.06
C THR A 24 -11.21 4.01 -5.55
N LYS A 25 -12.48 3.96 -5.99
CA LYS A 25 -13.54 4.89 -5.52
C LYS A 25 -13.57 5.11 -3.99
N PRO A 26 -13.46 4.08 -3.12
CA PRO A 26 -13.42 4.31 -1.67
C PRO A 26 -12.13 4.98 -1.19
N GLY A 27 -10.97 4.64 -1.76
CA GLY A 27 -9.70 5.26 -1.40
C GLY A 27 -9.58 6.71 -1.87
N GLU A 28 -10.08 7.03 -3.07
CA GLU A 28 -10.12 8.40 -3.58
C GLU A 28 -11.03 9.29 -2.72
N LYS A 29 -12.19 8.74 -2.30
CA LYS A 29 -13.10 9.45 -1.38
C LYS A 29 -12.42 9.70 -0.03
N TRP A 30 -11.79 8.67 0.55
CA TRP A 30 -11.08 8.78 1.81
C TRP A 30 -9.94 9.81 1.75
N LEU A 31 -9.17 9.85 0.65
CA LEU A 31 -8.12 10.85 0.41
C LEU A 31 -8.65 12.28 0.27
N LYS A 32 -9.84 12.45 -0.31
CA LYS A 32 -10.49 13.77 -0.45
C LYS A 32 -11.10 14.28 0.85
N GLU A 33 -11.46 13.38 1.76
CA GLU A 33 -12.00 13.68 3.08
C GLU A 33 -10.90 13.83 4.16
N LEU A 34 -9.63 13.60 3.80
CA LEU A 34 -8.45 13.79 4.63
C LEU A 34 -7.95 15.24 4.60
#